data_AF-A0A368H7G6-F1
#
_entry.id   AF-A0A368H7G6-F1
#
_cell.length_a   1.000
_cell.length_b   1.000
_cell.length_c   1.000
_cell.angle_alpha   90.00
_cell.angle_beta   90.00
_cell.angle_gamma   90.00
#
_symmetry.space_group_name_H-M   'P 1'
#
loop_
_entity.id
_entity.type
_entity.pdbx_description
1 polymer ?
#
loop_
_entity_poly.entity_id
_entity_poly.type
_entity_poly.pdbx_seq_one_letter_code
_entity_poly.pdbx_strand_id
1 'polypeptide(L)'
;MELSEAIEIPRVNNVFMRKGPRPAQVGSLVLIGHHLIFSPNVQTPQDGGGEEFWLLHRAVDRVVCEPISKDQPSKGGLLVLKCKNFMGHYSWFEKLRFVVHSQI
;
A
#
# COMPACT_ATOMS: atom_id res chain seq x y z
N MET A 1 -1.53 8.67 13.71
CA MET A 1 -0.29 8.43 12.95
C MET A 1 -0.49 8.99 11.57
N GLU A 2 0.34 9.96 11.23
CA GLU A 2 0.44 10.44 9.85
C GLU A 2 1.23 9.43 9.00
N LEU A 3 1.02 9.43 7.68
CA LEU A 3 1.74 8.49 6.80
C LEU A 3 3.25 8.68 6.89
N SER A 4 3.72 9.93 6.97
CA SER A 4 5.14 10.29 7.16
C SER A 4 5.77 9.67 8.41
N GLU A 5 5.01 9.53 9.50
CA GLU A 5 5.50 8.94 10.77
C GLU A 5 5.58 7.41 10.71
N ALA A 6 4.85 6.78 9.80
CA ALA A 6 4.80 5.32 9.65
C ALA A 6 5.89 4.76 8.73
N ILE A 7 6.72 5.62 8.13
CA ILE A 7 7.66 5.25 7.06
C ILE A 7 9.09 5.38 7.55
N GLU A 8 9.69 4.23 7.85
CA GLU A 8 11.13 4.15 8.12
C GLU A 8 11.92 3.80 6.85
N ILE A 9 11.29 3.08 5.92
CA ILE A 9 11.92 2.55 4.71
C ILE A 9 11.26 3.19 3.47
N PRO A 10 11.98 4.03 2.71
CA PRO A 10 11.39 4.78 1.59
C PRO A 10 11.09 3.91 0.37
N ARG A 11 11.68 2.71 0.27
CA ARG A 11 11.42 1.75 -0.80
C ARG A 11 11.37 0.33 -0.25
N VAL A 12 10.29 -0.37 -0.56
CA VAL A 12 10.08 -1.77 -0.20
C VAL A 12 9.72 -2.56 -1.45
N ASN A 13 10.47 -3.63 -1.72
CA ASN A 13 10.18 -4.54 -2.83
C ASN A 13 9.38 -5.75 -2.34
N ASN A 14 8.77 -6.50 -3.26
CA ASN A 14 7.95 -7.69 -2.96
C ASN A 14 6.77 -7.41 -2.02
N VAL A 15 6.13 -6.25 -2.20
CA VAL A 15 4.93 -5.85 -1.49
C VAL A 15 3.71 -6.42 -2.18
N PHE A 16 2.77 -6.95 -1.41
CA PHE A 16 1.48 -7.41 -1.92
C PHE A 16 0.43 -6.33 -1.72
N MET A 17 -0.07 -5.75 -2.81
CA MET A 17 -1.18 -4.79 -2.77
C MET A 17 -2.49 -5.51 -3.07
N ARG A 18 -3.51 -5.30 -2.22
CA ARG A 18 -4.88 -5.77 -2.47
C ARG A 18 -5.86 -4.60 -2.52
N LYS A 19 -6.51 -4.42 -3.68
CA LYS A 19 -7.59 -3.44 -3.88
C LYS A 19 -8.95 -4.13 -3.91
N GLY A 20 -9.71 -4.02 -2.81
CA GLY A 20 -11.06 -4.57 -2.69
C GLY A 20 -11.12 -6.10 -2.91
N PRO A 21 -12.07 -6.62 -3.71
CA PRO A 21 -12.21 -8.06 -3.96
C PRO A 21 -11.19 -8.61 -4.98
N ARG A 22 -10.40 -7.75 -5.62
CA ARG A 22 -9.43 -8.17 -6.64
C ARG A 22 -8.29 -8.99 -6.00
N PRO A 23 -7.67 -9.91 -6.77
CA PRO A 23 -6.48 -10.63 -6.32
C PRO A 23 -5.36 -9.67 -5.91
N ALA A 24 -4.48 -10.14 -5.03
CA ALA A 24 -3.31 -9.35 -4.64
C ALA A 24 -2.32 -9.27 -5.80
N GLN A 25 -1.75 -8.08 -6.01
CA GLN A 25 -0.68 -7.82 -6.95
C GLN A 25 0.64 -7.72 -6.21
N VAL A 26 1.72 -8.27 -6.78
CA VAL A 26 3.07 -8.16 -6.22
C VAL A 26 3.79 -7.02 -6.93
N GLY A 27 4.49 -6.18 -6.18
CA GLY A 27 5.21 -5.06 -6.74
C GLY A 27 6.20 -4.42 -5.79
N SER A 28 6.64 -3.22 -6.16
CA SER A 28 7.46 -2.35 -5.32
C SER A 28 6.62 -1.18 -4.82
N LEU A 29 6.74 -0.86 -3.53
CA LEU A 29 6.16 0.32 -2.91
C LEU A 29 7.25 1.34 -2.66
N VAL A 30 7.08 2.55 -3.15
CA VAL A 30 8.03 3.65 -2.99
C VAL A 30 7.34 4.87 -2.45
N LEU A 31 8.03 5.57 -1.56
CA LEU A 31 7.63 6.86 -1.01
C LEU A 31 8.60 7.92 -1.48
N ILE A 32 8.09 8.87 -2.27
CA ILE A 32 8.87 9.94 -2.88
C ILE A 32 8.13 11.26 -2.66
N GLY A 33 8.72 12.14 -1.84
CA GLY A 33 8.16 13.43 -1.51
C GLY A 33 6.78 13.29 -0.87
N HIS A 34 5.74 13.74 -1.59
CA HIS A 34 4.34 13.66 -1.15
C HIS A 34 3.54 12.52 -1.81
N HIS A 35 4.23 11.61 -2.52
CA HIS A 35 3.62 10.49 -3.24
C HIS A 35 4.03 9.16 -2.63
N LEU A 36 3.04 8.27 -2.48
CA LEU A 36 3.21 6.84 -2.35
C LEU A 36 2.88 6.22 -3.71
N ILE A 37 3.82 5.45 -4.25
CA ILE A 37 3.73 4.83 -5.57
C ILE A 37 3.87 3.33 -5.42
N PHE A 38 2.91 2.58 -5.94
CA PHE A 38 3.02 1.12 -6.08
C PHE A 38 3.18 0.78 -7.56
N SER A 39 4.31 0.17 -7.91
CA SER A 39 4.59 -0.31 -9.26
C SER A 39 4.51 -1.84 -9.27
N PRO A 40 3.52 -2.45 -9.94
CA PRO A 40 3.38 -3.90 -10.01
C PRO A 40 4.53 -4.55 -10.81
N ASN A 41 4.88 -5.78 -10.46
CA ASN A 41 5.84 -6.55 -11.23
C ASN A 41 5.18 -7.04 -12.52
N VAL A 42 5.84 -6.84 -13.66
CA VAL A 42 5.37 -7.18 -15.02
C VAL A 42 5.01 -8.66 -15.18
N GLN A 43 5.46 -9.53 -14.27
CA GLN A 43 5.30 -10.98 -14.34
C GLN A 43 4.01 -11.53 -13.71
N THR A 44 3.13 -10.71 -13.10
CA THR A 44 1.80 -11.20 -12.68
C THR A 44 0.78 -11.04 -13.82
N PRO A 45 0.34 -12.13 -14.47
CA PRO A 45 -0.60 -12.06 -15.57
C PRO A 45 -2.02 -11.91 -15.03
N GLN A 46 -2.56 -10.69 -15.00
CA GLN A 46 -4.00 -10.46 -14.85
C GLN A 46 -4.44 -9.36 -15.81
N ASP A 47 -5.26 -9.75 -16.79
CA ASP A 47 -6.19 -9.05 -17.73
C ASP A 47 -6.30 -7.51 -17.78
N GLY A 48 -5.22 -6.78 -17.58
CA GLY A 48 -5.18 -5.34 -17.76
C GLY A 48 -3.86 -4.85 -17.24
N GLY A 49 -3.03 -4.32 -18.14
CA GLY A 49 -1.64 -3.93 -17.88
C GLY A 49 -1.47 -3.33 -16.49
N GLY A 50 -0.48 -3.82 -15.75
CA GLY A 50 -0.21 -3.38 -14.38
C GLY A 50 0.15 -1.91 -14.34
N GLU A 51 -0.87 -1.06 -14.29
CA GLU A 51 -0.70 0.38 -14.16
C GLU A 51 -0.18 0.69 -12.77
N GLU A 52 0.72 1.68 -12.70
CA GLU A 52 1.22 2.17 -11.45
C GLU A 52 0.10 2.81 -10.65
N PHE A 53 0.05 2.51 -9.36
CA PHE A 53 -0.88 3.15 -8.44
C PHE A 53 -0.19 4.31 -7.74
N TRP A 54 -0.78 5.50 -7.84
CA TRP A 54 -0.26 6.73 -7.28
C TRP A 54 -1.21 7.28 -6.21
N LEU A 55 -0.67 7.61 -5.04
CA LEU A 55 -1.43 8.15 -3.93
C LEU A 55 -0.71 9.35 -3.31
N LEU A 56 -1.41 10.47 -3.21
CA LEU A 56 -0.91 11.63 -2.48
C LEU A 56 -1.06 11.42 -0.98
N HIS A 57 -0.06 11.83 -0.19
CA HIS A 57 -0.12 11.76 1.28
C HIS A 57 -1.37 12.46 1.83
N ARG A 58 -1.75 13.62 1.26
CA ARG A 58 -2.96 14.37 1.64
C ARG A 58 -4.28 13.63 1.41
N ALA A 59 -4.27 12.61 0.55
CA ALA A 59 -5.44 11.77 0.30
C ALA A 59 -5.59 10.65 1.33
N VAL A 60 -4.61 10.46 2.22
CA VAL A 60 -4.68 9.48 3.30
C VAL A 60 -5.36 10.09 4.51
N ASP A 61 -6.51 9.52 4.89
CA ASP A 61 -7.27 9.88 6.08
C ASP A 61 -6.73 9.18 7.33
N ARG A 62 -6.39 7.89 7.18
CA ARG A 62 -5.96 7.06 8.29
C ARG A 62 -4.96 6.00 7.84
N VAL A 63 -3.94 5.81 8.66
CA VAL A 63 -2.91 4.77 8.52
C VAL A 63 -3.06 3.79 9.69
N VAL A 64 -2.99 2.50 9.39
CA VAL A 64 -2.92 1.43 10.39
C VAL A 64 -1.79 0.48 10.00
N CYS A 65 -0.91 0.21 10.96
CA CYS A 65 0.20 -0.74 10.80
C CYS A 65 0.00 -1.88 11.80
N GLU A 66 -0.08 -3.11 11.31
CA GLU A 66 -0.25 -4.31 12.12
C GLU A 66 0.86 -5.31 11.78
N PRO A 67 1.54 -5.93 12.75
CA PRO A 67 2.48 -7.01 12.46
C PRO A 67 1.72 -8.21 11.88
N ILE A 68 2.32 -8.94 10.92
CA ILE A 68 1.69 -10.13 10.32
C ILE A 68 1.52 -11.24 11.38
N SER A 69 2.44 -11.32 12.33
CA SER A 69 2.39 -12.24 13.47
C SER A 69 2.80 -11.49 14.73
N LYS A 70 2.01 -11.62 15.80
CA LYS A 70 2.32 -11.03 17.11
C LYS A 70 3.58 -11.61 17.73
N ASP A 71 3.86 -12.88 17.45
CA ASP A 71 5.01 -13.60 17.99
C ASP A 71 6.30 -13.33 17.18
N GLN A 72 6.17 -12.86 15.94
CA GLN A 72 7.31 -12.63 15.02
C GLN A 72 7.12 -11.31 14.25
N PRO A 73 7.21 -10.16 14.94
CA PRO A 73 7.07 -8.84 14.31
C PRO A 73 8.15 -8.57 13.25
N SER A 74 9.30 -9.24 13.36
CA SER A 74 10.39 -9.16 12.39
C SER A 74 10.10 -9.85 11.05
N LYS A 75 8.97 -10.56 10.89
CA LYS A 75 8.56 -11.17 9.61
C LYS A 75 7.84 -10.21 8.68
N GLY A 76 7.53 -9.00 9.14
CA GLY A 76 6.90 -7.96 8.35
C GLY A 76 5.53 -7.53 8.89
N GLY A 77 4.79 -6.78 8.07
CA GLY A 77 3.60 -6.06 8.51
C GLY A 77 2.55 -5.86 7.43
N LEU A 78 1.34 -5.57 7.89
CA LEU A 78 0.20 -5.12 7.12
C LEU A 78 0.06 -3.59 7.30
N LEU A 79 0.24 -2.87 6.21
CA LEU A 79 -0.06 -1.45 6.12
C LEU A 79 -1.43 -1.26 5.48
N VAL A 80 -2.35 -0.63 6.20
CA VAL A 80 -3.70 -0.32 5.73
C VAL A 80 -3.86 1.19 5.62
N LEU A 81 -4.19 1.65 4.41
CA LEU A 81 -4.47 3.05 4.13
C LEU A 81 -5.96 3.23 3.87
N LYS A 82 -6.59 4.11 4.64
CA LYS A 82 -7.93 4.59 4.38
C LYS A 82 -7.81 5.93 3.66
N CYS A 83 -8.26 5.98 2.41
CA CYS A 83 -8.11 7.16 1.57
C CYS A 83 -9.41 7.95 1.47
N LYS A 84 -9.30 9.27 1.36
CA LYS A 84 -10.40 10.16 0.94
C LYS A 84 -10.43 10.19 -0.57
N ASN A 85 -11.59 9.92 -1.16
CA ASN A 85 -11.77 10.17 -2.58
C ASN A 85 -12.22 11.63 -2.78
N PHE A 86 -11.46 12.41 -3.57
CA PHE A 86 -11.80 13.80 -3.89
C PHE A 86 -12.70 13.92 -5.14
N MET A 87 -13.12 12.81 -5.75
CA MET A 87 -14.10 12.83 -6.84
C MET A 87 -15.51 13.04 -6.25
N GLY A 88 -16.17 14.10 -6.71
CA GLY A 88 -17.34 14.71 -6.09
C GLY A 88 -18.52 13.79 -5.74
N HIS A 89 -19.28 14.24 -4.73
CA HIS A 89 -20.62 13.83 -4.30
C HIS A 89 -20.86 12.47 -3.64
N TYR A 90 -19.93 11.51 -3.67
CA TYR A 90 -20.03 10.31 -2.81
C TYR A 90 -18.67 9.97 -2.20
N SER A 91 -18.51 10.23 -0.89
CA SER A 91 -17.28 9.88 -0.15
C SER A 91 -17.20 8.37 0.05
N TRP A 92 -16.70 7.66 -0.94
CA TRP A 92 -16.31 6.26 -0.80
C TRP A 92 -14.91 6.19 -0.19
N PHE A 93 -14.76 5.50 0.92
CA PHE A 93 -13.45 5.20 1.48
C PHE A 93 -12.85 3.99 0.76
N GLU A 94 -11.81 4.21 -0.04
CA GLU A 94 -10.99 3.09 -0.53
C GLU A 94 -10.07 2.60 0.59
N LYS A 95 -10.17 1.31 0.93
CA LYS A 95 -9.27 0.63 1.87
C LYS A 95 -8.21 -0.11 1.07
N LEU A 96 -6.98 0.39 1.09
CA LEU A 96 -5.82 -0.26 0.50
C LEU A 96 -5.10 -1.07 1.56
N ARG A 97 -4.63 -2.26 1.17
CA ARG A 97 -3.86 -3.15 2.04
C ARG A 97 -2.57 -3.52 1.35
N PHE A 98 -1.45 -3.24 2.01
CA PHE A 98 -0.11 -3.63 1.60
C PHE A 98 0.44 -4.62 2.61
N VAL A 99 0.88 -5.78 2.15
CA VAL A 99 1.61 -6.74 3.00
C VAL A 99 3.07 -6.66 2.63
N VAL A 100 3.90 -6.36 3.62
CA VAL A 100 5.35 -6.30 3.53
C VAL A 100 5.90 -7.50 4.26
N HIS A 101 6.66 -8.35 3.57
CA HIS A 101 7.46 -9.39 4.21
C HIS A 101 8.87 -8.85 4.48
N SER A 102 9.43 -9.20 5.62
CA SER A 102 10.81 -8.86 5.95
C SER A 102 11.79 -9.53 4.98
N GLN A 103 12.82 -8.80 4.57
CA GLN A 103 13.82 -9.26 3.60
C GLN A 103 15.11 -9.79 4.26
N ILE A 104 15.01 -10.26 5.51
CA ILE A 104 16.12 -10.86 6.26
C ILE A 104 16.25 -12.34 5.92
#